data_AF-A0A0G4IN74-F1
#
_entry.id   AF-A0A0G4IN74-F1
#
_cell.length_a   1.000
_cell.length_b   1.000
_cell.length_c   1.000
_cell.angle_alpha   90.00
_cell.angle_beta   90.00
_cell.angle_gamma   90.00
#
_symmetry.space_group_name_H-M   'P 1'
#
loop_
_entity.id
_entity.type
_entity.pdbx_description
1 polymer ?
#
loop_
_entity_poly.entity_id
_entity_poly.type
_entity_poly.pdbx_seq_one_letter_code
_entity_poly.pdbx_strand_id
1 'polypeptide(L)'
;MASDSGDDVVGALNTVDEQLEFDAPDRHIVMSIASSTDVDHSGLQAWPCCQLVCDWFLRTDTQPRLGQSTILEVGCGPGLVAVVLGPSAKAFVASDHDDDVLSLCKSNLQRNGLADRVQTRRIDVVELAAGDTPFDAVPIENVDYLIACDLVFEDVLTSSLVNLSSRYLAKGARVLIAVESRVNFIVATMAIADVALDHFRRCVDDAGLGLVLVDMGDIASATSLERSPTSLLFEIVTGGPR
;
A
#
# COMPACT_ATOMS: atom_id res chain seq x y z
N MET A 1 36.02 13.44 -2.68
CA MET A 1 35.46 13.17 -4.02
C MET A 1 34.02 12.83 -3.80
N ALA A 2 33.11 13.72 -4.22
CA ALA A 2 31.68 13.43 -4.21
C ALA A 2 31.45 12.37 -5.29
N SER A 3 31.03 11.17 -4.87
CA SER A 3 30.55 10.15 -5.79
C SER A 3 29.14 10.53 -6.23
N ASP A 4 28.98 10.44 -7.54
CA ASP A 4 27.85 10.78 -8.37
C ASP A 4 26.56 10.10 -7.91
N SER A 5 25.54 10.90 -7.58
CA SER A 5 24.17 10.46 -7.31
C SER A 5 23.27 10.62 -8.54
N GLY A 6 23.87 10.84 -9.72
CA GLY A 6 23.16 11.07 -10.98
C GLY A 6 22.88 9.81 -11.80
N ASP A 7 23.67 8.74 -11.63
CA ASP A 7 23.54 7.51 -12.43
C ASP A 7 22.38 6.61 -11.95
N ASP A 8 22.07 6.58 -10.65
CA ASP A 8 21.00 5.74 -10.10
C ASP A 8 19.60 6.25 -10.52
N VAL A 9 19.40 7.57 -10.57
CA VAL A 9 18.13 8.20 -10.98
C VAL A 9 17.80 7.92 -12.45
N VAL A 10 18.82 7.84 -13.32
CA VAL A 10 18.65 7.48 -14.73
C VAL A 10 18.39 5.98 -14.88
N GLY A 11 18.90 5.14 -13.98
CA GLY A 11 18.66 3.70 -13.94
C GLY A 11 17.22 3.34 -13.57
N ALA A 12 16.66 3.95 -12.52
CA ALA A 12 15.30 3.66 -12.04
C ALA A 12 14.19 4.11 -13.02
N LEU A 13 14.41 5.16 -13.83
CA LEU A 13 13.45 5.55 -14.88
C LEU A 13 13.51 4.65 -16.12
N ASN A 14 14.61 3.92 -16.35
CA ASN A 14 14.75 2.99 -17.47
C ASN A 14 14.00 1.66 -17.25
N THR A 15 13.57 1.35 -16.03
CA THR A 15 12.77 0.15 -15.72
C THR A 15 11.28 0.37 -15.93
N VAL A 16 10.81 1.62 -16.01
CA VAL A 16 9.42 1.96 -16.35
C VAL A 16 9.22 1.84 -17.85
N ASP A 17 8.69 0.69 -18.28
CA ASP A 17 8.64 0.30 -19.69
C ASP A 17 7.23 -0.08 -20.17
N GLU A 18 6.24 -0.11 -19.27
CA GLU A 18 4.88 -0.56 -19.58
C GLU A 18 3.81 0.47 -19.21
N GLN A 19 2.69 0.40 -19.93
CA GLN A 19 1.47 1.13 -19.61
C GLN A 19 0.40 0.16 -19.12
N LEU A 20 -0.03 0.34 -17.88
CA LEU A 20 -1.19 -0.33 -17.32
C LEU A 20 -2.43 0.50 -17.63
N GLU A 21 -3.34 -0.07 -18.41
CA GLU A 21 -4.61 0.53 -18.80
C GLU A 21 -5.78 -0.28 -18.25
N PHE A 22 -6.72 0.40 -17.60
CA PHE A 22 -7.91 -0.24 -17.03
C PHE A 22 -9.04 0.76 -16.80
N ASP A 23 -10.26 0.24 -16.70
CA ASP A 23 -11.45 1.03 -16.43
C ASP A 23 -11.81 0.97 -14.94
N ALA A 24 -11.97 2.14 -14.31
CA ALA A 24 -12.67 2.30 -13.04
C ALA A 24 -14.11 2.81 -13.32
N PRO A 25 -15.05 2.83 -12.35
CA PRO A 25 -16.48 2.99 -12.62
C PRO A 25 -16.87 4.17 -13.53
N ASP A 26 -16.15 5.28 -13.42
CA ASP A 26 -16.46 6.52 -14.15
C ASP A 26 -15.30 7.03 -15.04
N ARG A 27 -14.23 6.25 -15.21
CA ARG A 27 -13.00 6.73 -15.87
C ARG A 27 -12.14 5.60 -16.43
N HIS A 28 -11.50 5.90 -17.54
CA HIS A 28 -10.37 5.11 -18.02
C HIS A 28 -9.08 5.61 -17.37
N ILE A 29 -8.27 4.71 -16.83
CA ILE A 29 -7.03 4.99 -16.13
C ILE A 29 -5.86 4.48 -16.96
N VAL A 30 -4.83 5.32 -17.09
CA VAL A 30 -3.56 4.96 -17.72
C VAL A 30 -2.44 5.26 -16.74
N MET A 31 -1.64 4.26 -16.41
CA MET A 31 -0.49 4.38 -15.52
C MET A 31 0.78 3.87 -16.21
N SER A 32 1.89 4.56 -15.99
CA SER A 32 3.21 4.02 -16.27
C SER A 32 3.65 3.15 -15.09
N ILE A 33 4.14 1.95 -15.39
CA ILE A 33 4.68 1.00 -14.41
C ILE A 33 5.93 0.33 -14.99
N ALA A 34 6.71 -0.32 -14.13
CA ALA A 34 7.70 -1.29 -14.56
C ALA A 34 7.04 -2.66 -14.77
N SER A 35 7.31 -3.32 -15.91
CA SER A 35 6.81 -4.67 -16.21
C SER A 35 7.51 -5.76 -15.39
N SER A 36 8.76 -5.50 -15.00
CA SER A 36 9.56 -6.36 -14.14
C SER A 36 10.65 -5.54 -13.44
N THR A 37 10.99 -5.94 -12.24
CA THR A 37 12.05 -5.31 -11.46
C THR A 37 12.83 -6.35 -10.68
N ASP A 38 14.01 -5.98 -10.21
CA ASP A 38 14.62 -6.67 -9.07
C ASP A 38 13.91 -6.29 -7.76
N VAL A 39 14.41 -6.82 -6.65
CA VAL A 39 13.85 -6.60 -5.32
C VAL A 39 13.92 -5.12 -4.93
N ASP A 40 15.03 -4.45 -5.25
CA ASP A 40 15.30 -3.07 -4.87
C ASP A 40 14.38 -2.07 -5.58
N HIS A 41 13.93 -2.40 -6.80
CA HIS A 41 13.04 -1.54 -7.59
C HIS A 41 11.58 -2.01 -7.61
N SER A 42 11.21 -2.98 -6.77
CA SER A 42 9.84 -3.56 -6.70
C SER A 42 8.72 -2.53 -6.47
N GLY A 43 9.04 -1.36 -5.93
CA GLY A 43 8.11 -0.24 -5.77
C GLY A 43 7.65 0.41 -7.08
N LEU A 44 8.27 0.09 -8.24
CA LEU A 44 7.85 0.60 -9.55
C LEU A 44 6.79 -0.26 -10.24
N GLN A 45 6.46 -1.43 -9.66
CA GLN A 45 5.41 -2.33 -10.17
C GLN A 45 4.05 -2.03 -9.54
N ALA A 46 2.97 -2.30 -10.27
CA ALA A 46 1.62 -2.32 -9.70
C ALA A 46 1.32 -3.71 -9.15
N TRP A 47 1.30 -3.86 -7.83
CA TRP A 47 1.03 -5.14 -7.18
C TRP A 47 -0.47 -5.49 -7.20
N PRO A 48 -0.85 -6.74 -7.54
CA PRO A 48 -2.26 -7.11 -7.69
C PRO A 48 -3.11 -6.94 -6.42
N CYS A 49 -2.52 -7.10 -5.23
CA CYS A 49 -3.26 -6.93 -3.98
C CYS A 49 -3.79 -5.50 -3.75
N CYS A 50 -3.21 -4.48 -4.41
CA CYS A 50 -3.73 -3.10 -4.40
C CYS A 50 -5.17 -3.04 -4.92
N GLN A 51 -5.51 -3.85 -5.92
CA GLN A 51 -6.85 -3.91 -6.49
C GLN A 51 -7.91 -4.34 -5.47
N LEU A 52 -7.52 -5.17 -4.50
CA LEU A 52 -8.42 -5.65 -3.44
C LEU A 52 -8.87 -4.51 -2.52
N VAL A 53 -7.97 -3.56 -2.24
CA VAL A 53 -8.31 -2.35 -1.47
C VAL A 53 -9.26 -1.45 -2.25
N CYS A 54 -9.00 -1.24 -3.54
CA CYS A 54 -9.88 -0.47 -4.41
C CYS A 54 -11.31 -1.03 -4.39
N ASP A 55 -11.44 -2.34 -4.56
CA ASP A 55 -12.73 -3.03 -4.55
C ASP A 55 -13.44 -2.92 -3.20
N TRP A 56 -12.67 -3.01 -2.11
CA TRP A 56 -13.23 -2.85 -0.76
C TRP A 56 -13.76 -1.44 -0.49
N PHE A 57 -13.17 -0.40 -1.07
CA PHE A 57 -13.70 0.96 -0.93
C PHE A 57 -14.84 1.27 -1.89
N LEU A 58 -14.87 0.63 -3.06
CA LEU A 58 -15.86 0.89 -4.10
C LEU A 58 -17.13 0.04 -3.99
N ARG A 59 -17.18 -0.95 -3.08
CA ARG A 59 -18.41 -1.71 -2.79
C ARG A 59 -19.52 -0.79 -2.23
N THR A 60 -20.77 -1.11 -2.56
CA THR A 60 -21.96 -0.27 -2.32
C THR A 60 -22.16 0.16 -0.86
N ASP A 61 -21.71 -0.64 0.11
CA ASP A 61 -21.90 -0.38 1.54
C ASP A 61 -20.74 0.39 2.20
N THR A 62 -19.55 0.47 1.59
CA THR A 62 -18.43 1.31 2.06
C THR A 62 -18.23 2.56 1.24
N GLN A 63 -18.55 2.53 -0.05
CA GLN A 63 -18.43 3.66 -0.98
C GLN A 63 -19.04 4.97 -0.44
N PRO A 64 -20.20 4.98 0.26
CA PRO A 64 -20.75 6.22 0.84
C PRO A 64 -19.85 6.90 1.86
N ARG A 65 -18.94 6.15 2.51
CA ARG A 65 -18.01 6.69 3.53
C ARG A 65 -16.74 7.26 2.91
N LEU A 66 -16.36 6.83 1.70
CA LEU A 66 -15.14 7.28 1.03
C LEU A 66 -15.10 8.81 0.87
N GLY A 67 -16.23 9.42 0.48
CA GLY A 67 -16.39 10.89 0.35
C GLY A 67 -16.15 11.71 1.61
N GLN A 68 -16.12 11.06 2.77
CA GLN A 68 -15.91 11.70 4.07
C GLN A 68 -14.56 11.34 4.70
N SER A 69 -13.83 10.42 4.08
CA SER A 69 -12.65 9.79 4.66
C SER A 69 -11.35 10.46 4.21
N THR A 70 -10.49 10.77 5.18
CA THR A 70 -9.07 11.08 4.95
C THR A 70 -8.27 9.78 4.92
N ILE A 71 -7.57 9.53 3.82
CA ILE A 71 -6.81 8.31 3.60
C ILE A 71 -5.31 8.63 3.57
N LEU A 72 -4.53 7.85 4.32
CA LEU A 72 -3.08 7.76 4.18
C LEU A 72 -2.72 6.37 3.64
N GLU A 73 -2.09 6.33 2.48
CA GLU A 73 -1.48 5.14 1.92
C GLU A 73 0.04 5.19 2.14
N VAL A 74 0.61 4.18 2.78
CA VAL A 74 2.07 3.98 2.90
C VAL A 74 2.52 2.88 1.96
N GLY A 75 3.63 3.10 1.27
CA GLY A 75 4.09 2.22 0.20
C GLY A 75 3.16 2.27 -1.01
N CYS A 76 2.89 3.48 -1.53
CA CYS A 76 1.92 3.66 -2.61
C CYS A 76 2.40 3.12 -3.96
N GLY A 77 3.69 2.82 -4.10
CA GLY A 77 4.26 2.38 -5.37
C GLY A 77 3.94 3.35 -6.51
N PRO A 78 3.54 2.87 -7.70
CA PRO A 78 3.14 3.73 -8.81
C PRO A 78 1.84 4.51 -8.59
N GLY A 79 1.14 4.29 -7.48
CA GLY A 79 -0.05 5.04 -7.07
C GLY A 79 -1.39 4.45 -7.53
N LEU A 80 -1.51 3.11 -7.67
CA LEU A 80 -2.74 2.46 -8.16
C LEU A 80 -3.96 2.82 -7.29
N VAL A 81 -3.86 2.62 -5.98
CA VAL A 81 -4.97 2.93 -5.07
C VAL A 81 -5.27 4.43 -5.08
N ALA A 82 -4.23 5.26 -5.10
CA ALA A 82 -4.33 6.71 -5.17
C ALA A 82 -5.07 7.20 -6.43
N VAL A 83 -4.78 6.66 -7.61
CA VAL A 83 -5.48 7.07 -8.84
C VAL A 83 -6.94 6.62 -8.87
N VAL A 84 -7.25 5.46 -8.26
CA VAL A 84 -8.62 4.92 -8.22
C VAL A 84 -9.48 5.63 -7.17
N LEU A 85 -8.97 5.80 -5.94
CA LEU A 85 -9.75 6.28 -4.80
C LEU A 85 -9.62 7.78 -4.51
N GLY A 86 -8.48 8.39 -4.85
CA GLY A 86 -8.21 9.82 -4.67
C GLY A 86 -9.30 10.78 -5.16
N PRO A 87 -9.96 10.54 -6.31
CA PRO A 87 -11.03 11.40 -6.81
C PRO A 87 -12.24 11.50 -5.86
N SER A 88 -12.53 10.41 -5.16
CA SER A 88 -13.73 10.24 -4.35
C SER A 88 -13.46 10.38 -2.85
N ALA A 89 -12.21 10.23 -2.40
CA ALA A 89 -11.83 10.45 -1.00
C ALA A 89 -12.00 11.92 -0.60
N LYS A 90 -12.26 12.23 0.69
CA LYS A 90 -12.26 13.63 1.18
C LYS A 90 -10.89 14.26 1.00
N ALA A 91 -9.86 13.53 1.43
CA ALA A 91 -8.45 13.82 1.23
C ALA A 91 -7.69 12.49 1.09
N PHE A 92 -6.67 12.47 0.24
CA PHE A 92 -5.84 11.31 0.03
C PHE A 92 -4.37 11.72 0.04
N VAL A 93 -3.55 10.99 0.79
CA VAL A 93 -2.10 11.10 0.71
C VAL A 93 -1.51 9.76 0.32
N ALA A 94 -0.82 9.75 -0.81
CA ALA A 94 0.00 8.64 -1.26
C ALA A 94 1.43 8.88 -0.76
N SER A 95 2.03 7.89 -0.13
CA SER A 95 3.39 8.02 0.38
C SER A 95 4.24 6.80 0.11
N ASP A 96 5.52 7.03 -0.12
CA ASP A 96 6.53 6.01 -0.26
C ASP A 96 7.84 6.50 0.36
N HIS A 97 8.75 5.58 0.67
CA HIS A 97 10.08 5.90 1.16
C HIS A 97 11.05 6.26 0.03
N ASP A 98 10.73 5.88 -1.22
CA ASP A 98 11.58 6.09 -2.39
C ASP A 98 11.10 7.31 -3.20
N ASP A 99 12.02 8.24 -3.48
CA ASP A 99 11.71 9.47 -4.21
C ASP A 99 11.45 9.23 -5.71
N ASP A 100 12.06 8.21 -6.32
CA ASP A 100 11.84 7.83 -7.71
C ASP A 100 10.48 7.15 -7.88
N VAL A 101 10.10 6.28 -6.94
CA VAL A 101 8.75 5.71 -6.86
C VAL A 101 7.71 6.82 -6.69
N LEU A 102 7.95 7.78 -5.81
CA LEU A 102 7.07 8.94 -5.64
C LEU A 102 7.01 9.82 -6.89
N SER A 103 8.11 9.96 -7.63
CA SER A 103 8.15 10.68 -8.90
C SER A 103 7.25 10.01 -9.94
N LEU A 104 7.31 8.67 -10.03
CA LEU A 104 6.42 7.88 -10.87
C LEU A 104 4.95 8.04 -10.45
N CYS A 105 4.65 7.92 -9.15
CA CYS A 105 3.31 8.15 -8.60
C CYS A 105 2.77 9.53 -8.96
N LYS A 106 3.58 10.60 -8.79
CA LYS A 106 3.22 11.97 -9.20
C LYS A 106 2.91 12.08 -10.69
N SER A 107 3.73 11.45 -11.54
CA SER A 107 3.51 11.42 -12.99
C SER A 107 2.18 10.73 -13.35
N ASN A 108 1.89 9.60 -12.72
CA ASN A 108 0.62 8.88 -12.89
C ASN A 108 -0.58 9.70 -12.40
N LEU A 109 -0.47 10.35 -11.25
CA LEU A 109 -1.51 11.26 -10.74
C LEU A 109 -1.73 12.43 -11.70
N GLN A 110 -0.68 13.04 -12.21
CA GLN A 110 -0.77 14.14 -13.17
C GLN A 110 -1.46 13.70 -14.47
N ARG A 111 -1.07 12.54 -15.02
CA ARG A 111 -1.68 11.97 -16.23
C ARG A 111 -3.18 11.74 -16.07
N ASN A 112 -3.62 11.33 -14.88
CA ASN A 112 -5.03 11.07 -14.58
C ASN A 112 -5.77 12.31 -14.01
N GLY A 113 -5.16 13.51 -14.04
CA GLY A 113 -5.78 14.76 -13.60
C GLY A 113 -5.97 14.88 -12.08
N LEU A 114 -5.15 14.20 -11.29
CA LEU A 114 -5.27 14.08 -9.83
C LEU A 114 -4.15 14.75 -9.05
N ALA A 115 -3.23 15.46 -9.71
CA ALA A 115 -2.13 16.17 -9.05
C ALA A 115 -2.60 17.17 -7.97
N ASP A 116 -3.75 17.80 -8.16
CA ASP A 116 -4.36 18.72 -7.18
C ASP A 116 -5.31 18.03 -6.20
N ARG A 117 -5.60 16.74 -6.40
CA ARG A 117 -6.55 15.94 -5.60
C ARG A 117 -5.86 15.04 -4.58
N VAL A 118 -4.70 14.51 -4.94
CA VAL A 118 -3.91 13.60 -4.12
C VAL A 118 -2.59 14.27 -3.76
N GLN A 119 -2.27 14.33 -2.47
CA GLN A 119 -0.94 14.76 -2.05
C GLN A 119 0.03 13.57 -2.09
N THR A 120 1.26 13.83 -2.49
CA THR A 120 2.35 12.84 -2.40
C THR A 120 3.35 13.28 -1.34
N ARG A 121 3.81 12.33 -0.51
CA ARG A 121 4.74 12.61 0.60
C ARG A 121 5.78 11.50 0.72
N ARG A 122 7.02 11.87 1.02
CA ARG A 122 8.05 10.92 1.44
C ARG A 122 7.77 10.49 2.88
N ILE A 123 7.53 9.21 3.09
CA ILE A 123 7.36 8.59 4.41
C ILE A 123 8.09 7.26 4.41
N ASP A 124 9.10 7.15 5.25
CA ASP A 124 9.76 5.88 5.54
C ASP A 124 9.12 5.26 6.79
N VAL A 125 8.47 4.11 6.62
CA VAL A 125 7.76 3.41 7.70
C VAL A 125 8.74 2.92 8.77
N VAL A 126 9.95 2.52 8.38
CA VAL A 126 10.99 2.02 9.29
C VAL A 126 11.55 3.17 10.13
N GLU A 127 11.92 4.29 9.51
CA GLU A 127 12.40 5.48 10.24
C GLU A 127 11.33 6.02 11.20
N LEU A 128 10.06 6.04 10.77
CA LEU A 128 8.94 6.51 11.58
C LEU A 128 8.66 5.59 12.78
N ALA A 129 8.80 4.28 12.59
CA ALA A 129 8.65 3.29 13.66
C ALA A 129 9.81 3.36 14.65
N ALA A 130 11.05 3.50 14.17
CA ALA A 130 12.25 3.68 14.99
C ALA A 130 12.22 4.99 15.80
N GLY A 131 11.46 5.99 15.34
CA GLY A 131 11.37 7.31 15.98
C GLY A 131 12.45 8.29 15.51
N ASP A 132 13.18 7.94 14.45
CA ASP A 132 14.15 8.82 13.79
C ASP A 132 13.44 10.01 13.14
N THR A 133 12.23 9.77 12.62
CA THR A 133 11.29 10.80 12.21
C THR A 133 10.17 10.93 13.24
N PRO A 134 9.87 12.14 13.76
CA PRO A 134 8.75 12.34 14.68
C PRO A 134 7.43 11.91 14.04
N PHE A 135 6.58 11.18 14.79
CA PHE A 135 5.29 10.71 14.27
C PHE A 135 4.39 11.86 13.80
N ASP A 136 4.45 13.00 14.49
CA ASP A 136 3.69 14.22 14.15
C ASP A 136 4.28 14.97 12.94
N ALA A 137 5.41 14.54 12.40
CA ALA A 137 5.95 15.06 11.14
C ALA A 137 5.13 14.57 9.93
N VAL A 138 4.29 13.53 10.09
CA VAL A 138 3.32 13.13 9.06
C VAL A 138 2.18 14.16 9.07
N PRO A 139 2.07 15.04 8.05
CA PRO A 139 1.29 16.27 8.13
C PRO A 139 -0.22 16.05 7.89
N ILE A 140 -0.73 14.87 8.24
CA ILE A 140 -2.12 14.48 7.97
C ILE A 140 -2.82 14.30 9.31
N GLU A 141 -3.53 15.34 9.69
CA GLU A 141 -4.43 15.28 10.83
C GLU A 141 -5.68 14.48 10.48
N ASN A 142 -6.22 13.74 11.45
CA ASN A 142 -7.48 13.01 11.33
C ASN A 142 -7.51 11.99 10.17
N VAL A 143 -6.51 11.12 10.11
CA VAL A 143 -6.51 9.95 9.22
C VAL A 143 -7.63 9.01 9.65
N ASP A 144 -8.61 8.78 8.77
CA ASP A 144 -9.69 7.82 8.99
C ASP A 144 -9.26 6.41 8.58
N TYR A 145 -8.41 6.30 7.55
CA TYR A 145 -7.88 5.04 7.05
C TYR A 145 -6.37 5.12 6.82
N LEU A 146 -5.63 4.20 7.43
CA LEU A 146 -4.27 3.84 7.02
C LEU A 146 -4.36 2.61 6.11
N ILE A 147 -3.75 2.69 4.93
CA ILE A 147 -3.69 1.62 3.95
C ILE A 147 -2.23 1.28 3.68
N ALA A 148 -1.93 -0.01 3.56
CA ALA A 148 -0.68 -0.48 2.97
C ALA A 148 -0.98 -1.65 2.02
N CYS A 149 -0.37 -1.63 0.85
CA CYS A 149 -0.49 -2.72 -0.11
C CYS A 149 0.88 -3.33 -0.36
N ASP A 150 0.98 -4.64 -0.14
CA ASP A 150 2.16 -5.44 -0.40
C ASP A 150 3.46 -5.01 0.31
N LEU A 151 3.34 -4.52 1.55
CA LEU A 151 4.50 -4.21 2.40
C LEU A 151 4.91 -5.34 3.35
N VAL A 152 4.29 -6.53 3.20
CA VAL A 152 4.58 -7.72 4.00
C VAL A 152 5.46 -8.67 3.20
N PHE A 153 6.74 -8.34 3.12
CA PHE A 153 7.76 -9.16 2.46
C PHE A 153 9.13 -9.15 3.17
N GLU A 154 9.39 -8.15 4.02
CA GLU A 154 10.61 -8.05 4.82
C GLU A 154 10.27 -7.88 6.32
N ASP A 155 11.01 -8.56 7.20
CA ASP A 155 10.72 -8.64 8.63
C ASP A 155 10.76 -7.28 9.36
N VAL A 156 11.75 -6.43 9.02
CA VAL A 156 11.92 -5.10 9.64
C VAL A 156 10.80 -4.16 9.20
N LEU A 157 10.52 -4.12 7.90
CA LEU A 157 9.40 -3.35 7.35
C LEU A 157 8.06 -3.81 7.94
N THR A 158 7.84 -5.12 8.02
CA THR A 158 6.60 -5.73 8.56
C THR A 158 6.40 -5.34 10.03
N SER A 159 7.41 -5.49 10.88
CA SER A 159 7.31 -5.12 12.29
C SER A 159 7.12 -3.60 12.49
N SER A 160 7.78 -2.79 11.66
CA SER A 160 7.61 -1.32 11.64
C SER A 160 6.20 -0.92 11.22
N LEU A 161 5.62 -1.58 10.21
CA LEU A 161 4.24 -1.37 9.76
C LEU A 161 3.23 -1.71 10.85
N VAL A 162 3.43 -2.81 11.59
CA VAL A 162 2.57 -3.16 12.74
C VAL A 162 2.68 -2.11 13.85
N ASN A 163 3.88 -1.61 14.14
CA ASN A 163 4.05 -0.52 15.11
C ASN A 163 3.29 0.75 14.68
N LEU A 164 3.44 1.14 13.40
CA LEU A 164 2.75 2.28 12.83
C LEU A 164 1.23 2.12 12.90
N SER A 165 0.74 0.92 12.58
CA SER A 165 -0.67 0.54 12.65
C SER A 165 -1.24 0.75 14.05
N SER A 166 -0.51 0.31 15.09
CA SER A 166 -0.91 0.51 16.49
C SER A 166 -1.09 1.99 16.84
N ARG A 167 -0.17 2.86 16.37
CA ARG A 167 -0.24 4.32 16.61
C ARG A 167 -1.47 4.95 15.94
N TYR A 168 -1.79 4.54 14.71
CA TYR A 168 -2.97 5.05 13.99
C TYR A 168 -4.28 4.50 14.54
N LEU A 169 -4.32 3.23 14.97
CA LEU A 169 -5.45 2.66 15.70
C LEU A 169 -5.74 3.43 16.99
N ALA A 170 -4.71 3.79 17.75
CA ALA A 170 -4.85 4.59 18.97
C ALA A 170 -5.41 6.00 18.69
N LYS A 171 -5.23 6.53 17.48
CA LYS A 171 -5.83 7.79 17.00
C LYS A 171 -7.24 7.61 16.42
N GLY A 172 -7.77 6.38 16.39
CA GLY A 172 -9.12 6.06 15.90
C GLY A 172 -9.21 5.75 14.40
N ALA A 173 -8.08 5.63 13.70
CA ALA A 173 -8.06 5.23 12.30
C ALA A 173 -8.40 3.74 12.16
N ARG A 174 -8.96 3.36 11.00
CA ARG A 174 -9.03 1.96 10.57
C ARG A 174 -7.78 1.62 9.77
N VAL A 175 -7.25 0.42 9.95
CA VAL A 175 -6.00 0.00 9.30
C VAL A 175 -6.26 -1.18 8.40
N LEU A 176 -6.03 -1.02 7.11
CA LEU A 176 -6.24 -2.03 6.08
C LEU A 176 -4.91 -2.39 5.42
N ILE A 177 -4.54 -3.68 5.48
CA ILE A 177 -3.28 -4.19 4.92
C ILE A 177 -3.62 -5.24 3.86
N ALA A 178 -3.33 -4.94 2.61
CA ALA A 178 -3.40 -5.91 1.53
C ALA A 178 -2.05 -6.62 1.38
N VAL A 179 -2.09 -7.94 1.26
CA VAL A 179 -0.90 -8.80 1.17
C VAL A 179 -1.08 -9.74 -0.01
N GLU A 180 -0.03 -9.89 -0.82
CA GLU A 180 0.05 -10.97 -1.80
C GLU A 180 0.68 -12.22 -1.14
N SER A 181 -0.09 -13.31 -1.03
CA SER A 181 0.41 -14.52 -0.39
C SER A 181 1.47 -15.22 -1.24
N ARG A 182 2.63 -15.48 -0.66
CA ARG A 182 3.82 -16.05 -1.31
C ARG A 182 4.26 -17.32 -0.60
N VAL A 183 3.61 -18.44 -0.93
CA VAL A 183 3.96 -19.75 -0.38
C VAL A 183 5.26 -20.29 -1.00
N ASN A 184 6.19 -20.67 -0.13
CA ASN A 184 7.47 -21.26 -0.52
C ASN A 184 7.66 -22.62 0.15
N PHE A 185 8.42 -23.51 -0.49
CA PHE A 185 8.88 -24.74 0.16
C PHE A 185 10.11 -24.44 1.02
N ILE A 186 9.94 -24.51 2.34
CA ILE A 186 10.98 -24.26 3.31
C ILE A 186 11.79 -25.53 3.50
N VAL A 187 13.01 -25.56 2.95
CA VAL A 187 13.91 -26.73 3.01
C VAL A 187 14.21 -27.14 4.44
N ALA A 188 14.39 -26.18 5.37
CA ALA A 188 14.73 -26.49 6.76
C ALA A 188 13.62 -27.27 7.50
N THR A 189 12.36 -27.06 7.13
CA THR A 189 11.20 -27.68 7.78
C THR A 189 10.48 -28.69 6.89
N MET A 190 10.88 -28.80 5.62
CA MET A 190 10.23 -29.59 4.57
C MET A 190 8.73 -29.29 4.44
N ALA A 191 8.34 -28.03 4.66
CA ALA A 191 6.96 -27.57 4.68
C ALA A 191 6.72 -26.46 3.65
N ILE A 192 5.51 -26.38 3.13
CA ILE A 192 5.05 -25.24 2.33
C ILE A 192 4.46 -24.22 3.28
N ALA A 193 4.98 -23.00 3.28
CA ALA A 193 4.46 -21.91 4.11
C ALA A 193 4.74 -20.54 3.49
N ASP A 194 3.93 -19.58 3.89
CA ASP A 194 4.13 -18.16 3.60
C ASP A 194 4.86 -17.52 4.79
N VAL A 195 6.20 -17.46 4.68
CA VAL A 195 7.07 -17.03 5.79
C VAL A 195 6.77 -15.58 6.18
N ALA A 196 6.53 -14.71 5.21
CA ALA A 196 6.27 -13.29 5.43
C ALA A 196 4.91 -13.09 6.11
N LEU A 197 3.86 -13.79 5.63
CA LEU A 197 2.54 -13.72 6.25
C LEU A 197 2.54 -14.31 7.68
N ASP A 198 3.27 -15.40 7.90
CA ASP A 198 3.41 -15.99 9.24
C ASP A 198 4.16 -15.06 10.19
N HIS A 199 5.18 -14.34 9.69
CA HIS A 199 5.88 -13.32 10.47
C HIS A 199 4.98 -12.13 10.80
N PHE A 200 4.21 -11.64 9.82
CA PHE A 200 3.23 -10.57 10.03
C PHE A 200 2.21 -10.92 11.11
N ARG A 201 1.64 -12.13 11.07
CA ARG A 201 0.73 -12.62 12.11
C ARG A 201 1.36 -12.59 13.50
N ARG A 202 2.59 -13.10 13.63
CA ARG A 202 3.33 -13.04 14.91
C ARG A 202 3.56 -11.61 15.38
N CYS A 203 3.96 -10.70 14.50
CA CYS A 203 4.15 -9.30 14.88
C CYS A 203 2.85 -8.66 15.39
N VAL A 204 1.70 -8.97 14.77
CA VAL A 204 0.38 -8.47 15.21
C VAL A 204 0.02 -9.03 16.59
N ASP A 205 0.21 -10.33 16.80
CA ASP A 205 -0.05 -10.99 18.09
C ASP A 205 0.87 -10.46 19.21
N ASP A 206 2.17 -10.33 18.93
CA ASP A 206 3.17 -9.79 19.87
C ASP A 206 2.88 -8.33 20.25
N ALA A 207 2.27 -7.57 19.34
CA ALA A 207 1.79 -6.21 19.60
C ALA A 207 0.46 -6.16 20.40
N GLY A 208 -0.15 -7.31 20.71
CA GLY A 208 -1.45 -7.39 21.39
C GLY A 208 -2.64 -6.93 20.55
N LEU A 209 -2.46 -6.90 19.23
CA LEU A 209 -3.47 -6.50 18.26
C LEU A 209 -4.21 -7.74 17.71
N GLY A 210 -5.33 -7.52 17.03
CA GLY A 210 -6.05 -8.56 16.30
C GLY A 210 -5.87 -8.39 14.80
N LEU A 211 -5.87 -9.50 14.07
CA LEU A 211 -5.86 -9.52 12.62
C LEU A 211 -7.16 -10.15 12.10
N VAL A 212 -7.99 -9.37 11.43
CA VAL A 212 -9.26 -9.84 10.87
C VAL A 212 -9.12 -9.93 9.35
N LEU A 213 -9.31 -11.13 8.77
CA LEU A 213 -9.43 -11.26 7.33
C LEU A 213 -10.73 -10.59 6.89
N VAL A 214 -10.63 -9.62 5.98
CA VAL A 214 -11.79 -8.93 5.43
C VAL A 214 -12.47 -9.86 4.43
N ASP A 215 -13.75 -10.14 4.68
CA ASP A 215 -14.55 -10.91 3.75
C ASP A 215 -14.83 -10.07 2.49
N MET A 216 -14.21 -10.50 1.39
CA MET A 216 -14.39 -9.89 0.07
C MET A 216 -15.54 -10.54 -0.72
N GLY A 217 -16.15 -11.62 -0.21
CA GLY A 217 -17.30 -12.31 -0.77
C GLY A 217 -17.24 -12.50 -2.29
N ASP A 218 -18.42 -12.42 -2.93
CA ASP A 218 -18.58 -12.38 -4.39
C ASP A 218 -18.53 -10.94 -4.93
N ILE A 219 -17.84 -10.00 -4.25
CA ILE A 219 -17.76 -8.61 -4.71
C ILE A 219 -17.14 -8.63 -6.11
N ALA A 220 -17.82 -8.09 -7.12
CA ALA A 220 -17.24 -7.95 -8.45
C ALA A 220 -16.03 -7.02 -8.41
N SER A 221 -15.04 -7.21 -9.29
CA SER A 221 -13.96 -6.24 -9.43
C SER A 221 -14.58 -4.88 -9.77
N ALA A 222 -14.24 -3.86 -8.99
CA ALA A 222 -14.73 -2.50 -9.21
C ALA A 222 -13.98 -1.81 -10.35
N THR A 223 -12.86 -2.40 -10.80
CA THR A 223 -12.16 -2.01 -12.02
C THR A 223 -12.11 -3.16 -13.02
N SER A 224 -11.65 -2.91 -14.24
CA SER A 224 -11.39 -3.97 -15.22
C SER A 224 -10.12 -4.79 -14.93
N LEU A 225 -9.38 -4.49 -13.85
CA LEU A 225 -8.24 -5.30 -13.41
C LEU A 225 -8.72 -6.61 -12.79
N GLU A 226 -7.99 -7.68 -13.09
CA GLU A 226 -8.22 -8.99 -12.48
C GLU A 226 -7.72 -9.01 -11.02
N ARG A 227 -8.46 -9.70 -10.16
CA ARG A 227 -7.98 -9.99 -8.81
C ARG A 227 -7.02 -11.16 -8.85
N SER A 228 -5.88 -11.00 -8.20
CA SER A 228 -5.05 -12.14 -7.87
C SER A 228 -5.80 -13.06 -6.87
N PRO A 229 -5.81 -14.39 -7.12
CA PRO A 229 -6.43 -15.35 -6.20
C PRO A 229 -5.65 -15.52 -4.89
N THR A 230 -4.42 -14.99 -4.81
CA THR A 230 -3.55 -15.07 -3.64
C THR A 230 -3.50 -13.77 -2.83
N SER A 231 -4.24 -12.73 -3.26
CA SER A 231 -4.41 -11.49 -2.51
C SER A 231 -5.30 -11.69 -1.30
N LEU A 232 -4.85 -11.18 -0.15
CA LEU A 232 -5.58 -11.16 1.10
C LEU A 232 -5.68 -9.72 1.61
N LEU A 233 -6.86 -9.31 2.09
CA LEU A 233 -7.06 -8.02 2.74
C LEU A 233 -7.33 -8.24 4.23
N PHE A 234 -6.52 -7.64 5.08
CA PHE A 234 -6.68 -7.71 6.52
C PHE A 234 -7.04 -6.35 7.11
N GLU A 235 -7.90 -6.34 8.13
CA GLU A 235 -8.08 -5.21 9.03
C GLU A 235 -7.35 -5.51 10.34
N ILE A 236 -6.43 -4.63 10.74
CA ILE A 236 -5.80 -4.70 12.07
C ILE A 236 -6.73 -4.01 13.06
N VAL A 237 -7.02 -4.66 14.18
CA VAL A 237 -7.94 -4.18 15.21
C VAL A 237 -7.30 -4.19 16.59
N THR A 238 -7.83 -3.40 17.52
CA THR A 238 -7.41 -3.45 18.93
C THR A 238 -7.95 -4.69 19.63
N GLY A 239 -7.13 -5.39 20.43
CA GLY A 239 -7.57 -6.47 21.31
C GLY A 239 -7.72 -7.83 20.63
N GLY A 240 -6.59 -8.44 20.23
CA GLY A 240 -6.56 -9.77 19.61
C GLY A 240 -7.11 -10.91 20.49
N PRO A 241 -7.40 -12.09 19.91
CA PRO A 241 -7.77 -13.26 20.68
C PRO A 241 -6.63 -13.63 21.64
N ARG A 242 -6.93 -13.68 22.93
CA ARG A 242 -6.00 -14.15 23.97
C ARG A 242 -5.89 -15.67 23.97
#